data_AF-A0A7Y2B8C9-F1
#
_entry.id   AF-A0A7Y2B8C9-F1
#
_cell.length_a   1.000
_cell.length_b   1.000
_cell.length_c   1.000
_cell.angle_alpha   90.00
_cell.angle_beta   90.00
_cell.angle_gamma   90.00
#
_symmetry.space_group_name_H-M   'P 1'
#
loop_
_entity.id
_entity.type
_entity.pdbx_description
1 polymer ?
#
loop_
_entity_poly.entity_id
_entity_poly.type
_entity_poly.pdbx_seq_one_letter_code
_entity_poly.pdbx_strand_id
1 'polypeptide(L)' 'MNDFFRSKILQSTGAISLIEKEVIQNLWSGYGKILRIGLEGSPLKNVIVKHVQLPKSQNHPRGWNTDLGHER' A
#
# COMPACT_ATOMS: atom_id res chain seq x y z
N MET A 1 2.35 -7.24 -6.00
CA MET A 1 3.03 -7.07 -4.70
C MET A 1 4.19 -8.06 -4.62
N ASN A 2 5.36 -7.70 -4.05
CA ASN A 2 6.51 -8.62 -3.92
C ASN A 2 6.28 -9.66 -2.81
N ASP A 3 7.15 -10.67 -2.75
CA ASP A 3 7.00 -11.79 -1.82
C ASP A 3 7.14 -11.38 -0.35
N PHE A 4 8.00 -10.41 -0.03
CA PHE A 4 8.14 -9.88 1.32
C PHE A 4 6.80 -9.40 1.89
N PHE A 5 6.06 -8.57 1.14
CA PHE A 5 4.77 -8.07 1.59
C PHE A 5 3.70 -9.16 1.62
N ARG A 6 3.72 -10.10 0.66
CA ARG A 6 2.82 -11.26 0.66
C ARG A 6 3.00 -12.07 1.94
N SER A 7 4.24 -12.46 2.26
CA SER A 7 4.56 -13.22 3.47
C SER A 7 4.19 -12.46 4.75
N LYS A 8 4.40 -11.14 4.79
CA LYS A 8 3.98 -10.32 5.93
C LYS A 8 2.47 -10.28 6.13
N ILE A 9 1.69 -10.21 5.06
CA ILE A 9 0.23 -10.25 5.15
C ILE A 9 -0.23 -11.61 5.65
N LEU A 10 0.29 -12.72 5.10
CA LEU A 10 -0.05 -14.07 5.56
C LEU A 10 0.29 -14.25 7.05
N GLN A 11 1.51 -13.88 7.45
CA GLN A 11 1.94 -13.97 8.86
C GLN A 11 1.06 -13.16 9.81
N SER A 12 0.70 -11.93 9.44
CA SER A 12 -0.10 -11.04 10.30
C SER A 12 -1.58 -11.40 10.35
N THR A 13 -2.08 -12.13 9.35
CA THR A 13 -3.52 -12.48 9.24
C THR A 13 -3.83 -13.94 9.54
N GLY A 14 -2.80 -14.79 9.66
CA GLY A 14 -2.94 -16.23 9.81
C GLY A 14 -3.53 -16.93 8.58
N ALA A 15 -3.61 -16.23 7.44
CA ALA A 15 -4.13 -16.80 6.20
C ALA A 15 -3.14 -17.81 5.59
N ILE A 16 -3.68 -18.81 4.92
CA ILE A 16 -2.92 -19.82 4.16
C ILE A 16 -2.54 -19.25 2.79
N SER A 17 -3.48 -18.54 2.17
CA SER A 17 -3.30 -17.95 0.85
C SER A 17 -3.93 -16.56 0.80
N LEU A 18 -3.51 -15.77 -0.19
CA LEU A 18 -4.07 -14.46 -0.46
C LEU A 18 -4.16 -14.19 -1.96
N ILE A 19 -5.10 -13.32 -2.34
CA ILE A 19 -5.30 -12.88 -3.72
C ILE A 19 -5.54 -11.37 -3.77
N GLU A 20 -4.87 -10.68 -4.69
CA GLU A 20 -5.18 -9.26 -4.99
C GLU A 20 -6.53 -9.23 -5.72
N LYS A 21 -7.58 -8.64 -5.12
CA LYS A 21 -8.93 -8.59 -5.70
C LYS A 21 -9.12 -7.37 -6.59
N GLU A 22 -8.89 -6.19 -6.04
CA GLU A 22 -9.12 -4.93 -6.73
C GLU A 22 -8.16 -3.84 -6.23
N VAL A 23 -7.88 -2.89 -7.13
CA VAL A 23 -7.30 -1.60 -6.76
C VAL A 23 -8.46 -0.68 -6.41
N ILE A 24 -8.59 -0.34 -5.12
CA ILE A 24 -9.63 0.59 -4.65
C ILE A 24 -9.29 2.00 -5.12
N GLN A 25 -8.02 2.38 -4.98
CA GLN A 25 -7.57 3.72 -5.34
C GLN A 25 -6.07 3.72 -5.65
N ASN A 26 -5.66 4.49 -6.65
CA ASN A 26 -4.26 4.91 -6.77
C ASN A 26 -3.97 6.04 -5.77
N LEU A 27 -2.80 6.00 -5.13
CA LEU A 27 -2.34 7.14 -4.34
C LEU A 27 -2.00 8.30 -5.27
N TRP A 28 -2.15 9.52 -4.76
CA TRP A 28 -1.78 10.71 -5.53
C TRP A 28 -0.30 10.67 -5.92
N SER A 29 0.05 11.40 -6.97
CA SER A 29 1.43 11.49 -7.48
C SER A 29 2.06 10.14 -7.87
N GLY A 30 1.27 9.08 -8.02
CA GLY A 30 1.68 7.79 -8.59
C GLY A 30 2.57 6.92 -7.68
N TYR A 31 2.74 7.28 -6.41
CA TYR A 31 3.66 6.60 -5.50
C TYR A 31 3.07 5.36 -4.81
N GLY A 32 1.91 4.86 -5.27
CA GLY A 32 1.35 3.64 -4.72
C GLY A 32 -0.13 3.49 -4.94
N LYS A 33 -0.74 2.57 -4.19
CA LYS A 33 -2.15 2.20 -4.32
C LYS A 33 -2.73 1.58 -3.05
N ILE A 34 -4.04 1.70 -2.91
CA ILE A 34 -4.85 1.00 -1.90
C ILE A 34 -5.49 -0.20 -2.59
N LEU A 35 -5.29 -1.38 -2.01
CA LEU A 35 -5.71 -2.67 -2.55
C LEU A 35 -6.68 -3.35 -1.59
N ARG A 36 -7.65 -4.07 -2.14
CA ARG A 36 -8.37 -5.12 -1.40
C ARG A 36 -7.69 -6.45 -1.65
N ILE A 37 -7.29 -7.12 -0.58
CA ILE A 37 -6.71 -8.46 -0.62
C ILE A 37 -7.73 -9.44 -0.05
N GLY A 38 -8.08 -10.47 -0.82
CA GLY A 38 -8.83 -11.61 -0.31
C GLY A 38 -7.90 -12.56 0.44
N LEU A 39 -8.39 -13.15 1.52
CA LEU A 39 -7.65 -14.11 2.34
C LEU A 39 -8.38 -15.46 2.32
N GLU A 40 -7.61 -16.54 2.34
CA GLU A 40 -8.10 -17.91 2.46
C GLU A 40 -7.48 -18.57 3.69
N GLY A 41 -8.26 -19.40 4.39
CA GLY A 41 -7.81 -20.06 5.62
C GLY A 41 -7.65 -19.11 6.82
N SER A 42 -8.22 -17.91 6.77
CA SER A 42 -8.28 -16.95 7.87
C SER A 42 -9.75 -16.67 8.25
N PRO A 43 -10.07 -16.34 9.53
CA PRO A 43 -11.39 -15.85 9.91
C PRO A 43 -11.77 -14.53 9.21
N LEU A 44 -10.77 -13.79 8.72
CA LEU A 44 -10.97 -12.57 7.94
C LEU A 44 -11.13 -12.92 6.47
N LYS A 45 -12.20 -12.44 5.83
CA LYS A 45 -12.41 -12.64 4.38
C LYS A 45 -11.48 -11.79 3.52
N ASN A 46 -11.21 -10.55 3.97
CA ASN A 46 -10.41 -9.59 3.21
C ASN A 46 -9.67 -8.64 4.14
N VAL A 47 -8.59 -8.03 3.64
CA VAL A 47 -7.88 -6.91 4.27
C VAL A 47 -7.66 -5.78 3.27
N ILE A 48 -7.53 -4.56 3.79
CA ILE A 48 -7.17 -3.38 3.00
C ILE A 48 -5.67 -3.13 3.17
N VAL A 49 -4.94 -3.09 2.05
CA VAL A 49 -3.49 -2.86 2.04
C VAL A 49 -3.21 -1.52 1.39
N LYS A 50 -2.60 -0.60 2.13
CA LYS A 50 -2.04 0.65 1.59
C LYS A 50 -0.60 0.40 1.18
N HIS A 51 -0.37 0.14 -0.10
CA HIS A 51 0.96 -0.08 -0.65
C HIS A 51 1.58 1.27 -1.04
N VAL A 52 2.59 1.69 -0.27
CA VAL A 52 3.31 2.97 -0.45
C VAL A 52 4.71 2.67 -0.98
N GLN A 53 5.03 3.24 -2.14
CA GLN A 53 6.35 3.22 -2.75
C GLN A 53 6.90 4.65 -2.70
N LEU A 54 7.80 4.94 -1.76
CA LEU A 54 8.40 6.26 -1.66
C LEU A 54 9.11 6.61 -2.99
N PRO A 55 8.80 7.77 -3.60
CA PRO A 55 9.43 8.16 -4.86
C PRO A 55 10.93 8.41 -4.64
N LYS A 56 11.77 7.94 -5.58
CA LYS A 56 13.23 8.17 -5.56
C LYS A 56 13.61 9.64 -5.78
N SER A 57 12.69 10.44 -6.33
CA SER A 57 12.86 11.85 -6.63
C SER A 57 11.80 12.66 -5.89
N GLN A 58 12.24 13.67 -5.15
CA GLN A 58 11.38 14.57 -4.38
C GLN A 58 10.94 15.82 -5.15
N ASN A 59 11.31 15.95 -6.43
CA ASN A 59 10.99 17.14 -7.22
C ASN A 59 9.51 17.15 -7.63
N HIS A 60 8.65 17.51 -6.67
CA HIS A 60 7.28 17.85 -6.96
C HIS A 60 7.25 19.21 -7.69
N PRO A 61 6.58 19.36 -8.83
CA PRO A 61 6.56 20.61 -9.59
C PRO A 61 5.99 21.80 -8.80
N ARG A 62 5.28 21.54 -7.70
CA ARG A 62 4.76 22.57 -6.77
C ARG A 62 5.50 22.66 -5.43
N GLY A 63 6.63 21.97 -5.26
CA GLY A 63 7.42 22.03 -4.01
C GLY A 63 6.70 21.49 -2.77
N TRP A 64 5.61 20.74 -2.89
CA TRP A 64 4.84 20.18 -1.77
C TRP A 64 5.62 19.23 -0.86
N ASN A 65 6.79 18.77 -1.31
CA ASN A 65 7.67 17.87 -0.57
C ASN A 65 8.78 18.62 0.18
N THR A 66 8.66 19.96 0.31
CA THR A 66 9.60 20.80 1.05
C THR A 66 9.02 21.18 2.40
N ASP A 67 9.89 21.56 3.34
CA ASP A 67 9.48 21.98 4.68
C ASP A 67 8.77 23.35 4.71
N LEU A 68 8.60 24.01 3.56
CA LEU A 68 7.93 25.32 3.42
C LEU A 68 6.52 25.39 4.01
N GLY A 69 5.82 24.25 4.12
CA GLY A 69 4.52 24.17 4.78
C GLY A 69 4.59 24.10 6.31
N HIS A 70 5.70 23.57 6.85
CA HIS A 70 5.96 23.46 8.30
C HIS A 70 6.65 24.72 8.86
N GLU A 71 7.27 25.54 8.00
CA GLU A 71 7.94 26.80 8.34
C GLU A 71 7.00 28.02 8.42
N ARG A 72 5.67 27.84 8.32
CA ARG A 72 4.67 28.92 8.33
C ARG A 72 3.71 28.84 9.50
#